data_AF-A0A955Z3U7-F1
#
_entry.id   AF-A0A955Z3U7-F1
#
_cell.length_a   1.000
_cell.length_b   1.000
_cell.length_c   1.000
_cell.angle_alpha   90.00
_cell.angle_beta   90.00
_cell.angle_gamma   90.00
#
_symmetry.space_group_name_H-M   'P 1'
#
loop_
_entity.id
_entity.type
_entity.pdbx_description
1 polymer ?
#
loop_
_entity_poly.entity_id
_entity_poly.type
_entity_poly.pdbx_seq_one_letter_code
_entity_poly.pdbx_strand_id
1 'polypeptide(L)'
;MSAGRDRPRLSALAFLASAALLARAFVGCDEEKSHVYSARKYEEGRKCVGAVEAIEVISGPDAPRDCPALCVTSGRLRDGSSTLFVSTTCGPHPFGADPNRTDPRCDDALAAFARGDFCLSDGGSTRPLVDAGADAADASDAQSDDASDAQSDDAADAADAQSDDAADAADAPSDAPDDG
;
A
#
# COMPACT_ATOMS: atom_id res chain seq x y z
N MET A 1 -32.22 -18.83 -82.14
CA MET A 1 -32.59 -17.47 -81.69
C MET A 1 -32.08 -17.30 -80.26
N SER A 2 -30.86 -16.78 -80.11
CA SER A 2 -30.23 -16.53 -78.82
C SER A 2 -30.52 -15.11 -78.35
N ALA A 3 -31.13 -14.97 -77.18
CA ALA A 3 -31.32 -13.69 -76.50
C ALA A 3 -30.16 -13.46 -75.51
N GLY A 4 -29.23 -12.59 -75.88
CA GLY A 4 -28.21 -12.05 -74.99
C GLY A 4 -28.83 -10.99 -74.07
N ARG A 5 -28.62 -11.12 -72.76
CA ARG A 5 -28.93 -10.07 -71.78
C ARG A 5 -27.62 -9.56 -71.18
N ASP A 6 -27.19 -8.43 -71.72
CA ASP A 6 -26.21 -7.55 -71.10
C ASP A 6 -26.79 -6.92 -69.83
N ARG A 7 -26.20 -7.23 -68.67
CA ARG A 7 -26.33 -6.41 -67.45
C ARG A 7 -25.03 -6.36 -66.65
N PRO A 8 -24.09 -5.42 -66.95
CA PRO A 8 -22.99 -5.12 -66.05
C PRO A 8 -22.88 -3.62 -65.77
N ARG A 9 -23.88 -2.99 -65.11
CA ARG A 9 -23.73 -1.57 -64.68
C ARG A 9 -24.26 -1.24 -63.27
N LEU A 10 -24.96 -2.16 -62.61
CA LEU A 10 -25.52 -1.91 -61.27
C LEU A 10 -24.61 -2.32 -60.10
N SER A 11 -23.47 -2.96 -60.36
CA SER A 11 -22.63 -3.54 -59.29
C SER A 11 -21.54 -2.58 -58.76
N ALA A 12 -21.15 -1.54 -59.52
CA ALA A 12 -20.05 -0.65 -59.13
C ALA A 12 -20.44 0.40 -58.07
N LEU A 13 -21.71 0.82 -58.02
CA LEU A 13 -22.16 1.84 -57.06
C LEU A 13 -22.35 1.30 -55.64
N ALA A 14 -22.57 -0.02 -55.48
CA ALA A 14 -22.75 -0.65 -54.18
C ALA A 14 -21.45 -0.72 -53.36
N PHE A 15 -20.28 -0.81 -54.02
CA PHE A 15 -18.99 -0.91 -53.32
C PHE A 15 -18.49 0.43 -52.75
N LEU A 16 -18.82 1.55 -53.39
CA LEU A 16 -18.37 2.87 -52.95
C LEU A 16 -19.10 3.35 -51.67
N ALA A 17 -20.36 2.94 -51.48
CA ALA A 17 -21.13 3.28 -50.28
C ALA A 17 -20.60 2.57 -49.01
N SER A 18 -20.11 1.33 -49.16
CA SER A 18 -19.57 0.54 -48.04
C SER A 18 -18.25 1.10 -47.49
N ALA A 19 -17.40 1.64 -48.35
CA ALA A 19 -16.11 2.20 -47.96
C ALA A 19 -16.25 3.47 -47.11
N ALA A 20 -17.24 4.32 -47.41
CA ALA A 20 -17.48 5.57 -46.68
C ALA A 20 -18.03 5.34 -45.25
N LEU A 21 -18.76 4.23 -45.04
CA LEU A 21 -19.29 3.86 -43.73
C LEU A 21 -18.20 3.27 -42.81
N LEU A 22 -17.26 2.50 -43.36
CA LEU A 22 -16.09 2.00 -42.63
C LEU A 22 -15.12 3.11 -42.22
N ALA A 23 -14.92 4.14 -43.05
CA ALA A 23 -14.01 5.24 -42.74
C ALA A 23 -14.49 6.11 -41.56
N ARG A 24 -15.79 6.14 -41.25
CA ARG A 24 -16.35 6.93 -40.13
C ARG A 24 -16.26 6.22 -38.77
N ALA A 25 -16.03 4.91 -38.75
CA ALA A 25 -15.91 4.14 -37.50
C ALA A 25 -14.57 4.35 -36.78
N PHE A 26 -13.55 4.88 -37.46
CA PHE A 26 -12.20 5.09 -36.89
C PHE A 26 -11.99 6.45 -36.22
N VAL A 27 -12.95 7.38 -36.29
CA VAL A 27 -12.81 8.74 -35.72
C VAL A 27 -13.28 8.81 -34.25
N GLY A 28 -13.68 7.68 -33.66
CA GLY A 28 -14.21 7.61 -32.28
C GLY A 28 -13.31 6.89 -31.27
N CYS A 29 -12.13 6.39 -31.67
CA CYS A 29 -11.17 5.83 -30.73
C CYS A 29 -10.23 6.94 -30.22
N ASP A 30 -10.79 7.98 -29.61
CA ASP A 30 -10.02 8.77 -28.65
C ASP A 30 -9.88 7.86 -27.44
N GLU A 31 -8.87 6.98 -27.47
CA GLU A 31 -8.56 6.09 -26.37
C GLU A 31 -8.34 6.97 -25.15
N GLU A 32 -9.29 6.98 -24.21
CA GLU A 32 -9.07 7.58 -22.90
C GLU A 32 -7.80 6.95 -22.36
N LYS A 33 -6.70 7.71 -22.43
CA LYS A 33 -5.40 7.24 -21.95
C LYS A 33 -5.64 6.84 -20.52
N SER A 34 -5.28 5.60 -20.20
CA SER A 34 -5.37 5.07 -18.87
C SER A 34 -4.03 4.45 -18.55
N HIS A 35 -3.59 4.58 -17.32
CA HIS A 35 -2.32 4.06 -16.88
C HIS A 35 -2.50 3.28 -15.59
N VAL A 36 -1.59 2.34 -15.35
CA VAL A 36 -1.58 1.54 -14.13
C VAL A 36 -0.87 2.33 -13.04
N TYR A 37 -1.58 2.60 -11.95
CA TYR A 37 -1.00 3.09 -10.72
C TYR A 37 -0.35 1.94 -9.96
N SER A 38 0.98 1.97 -9.87
CA SER A 38 1.77 0.94 -9.20
C SER A 38 2.34 1.44 -7.89
N ALA A 39 2.31 0.59 -6.87
CA ALA A 39 2.90 0.88 -5.56
C ALA A 39 3.45 -0.41 -4.93
N ARG A 40 4.09 -0.30 -3.76
CA ARG A 40 4.56 -1.42 -2.97
C ARG A 40 3.83 -1.45 -1.64
N LYS A 41 3.16 -2.54 -1.30
CA LYS A 41 2.53 -2.70 0.01
C LYS A 41 3.58 -2.71 1.13
N TYR A 42 3.30 -2.02 2.22
CA TYR A 42 4.08 -2.11 3.44
C TYR A 42 3.51 -3.21 4.34
N GLU A 43 4.38 -4.13 4.79
CA GLU A 43 4.01 -5.22 5.69
C GLU A 43 4.47 -4.90 7.10
N GLU A 44 3.55 -4.37 7.91
CA GLU A 44 3.83 -3.84 9.25
C GLU A 44 4.46 -4.88 10.18
N GLY A 45 3.96 -6.13 10.16
CA GLY A 45 4.49 -7.21 10.99
C GLY A 45 5.93 -7.63 10.65
N ARG A 46 6.43 -7.26 9.45
CA ARG A 46 7.79 -7.57 8.98
C ARG A 46 8.65 -6.34 8.77
N LYS A 47 8.08 -5.14 8.95
CA LYS A 47 8.73 -3.83 8.77
C LYS A 47 9.45 -3.67 7.42
N CYS A 48 8.91 -4.28 6.35
CA CYS A 48 9.46 -4.29 5.00
C CYS A 48 8.42 -3.88 3.94
N VAL A 49 8.90 -3.53 2.74
CA VAL A 49 8.03 -3.22 1.58
C VAL A 49 7.99 -4.39 0.59
N GLY A 50 6.81 -4.68 0.04
CA GLY A 50 6.60 -5.74 -0.93
C GLY A 50 7.19 -5.47 -2.32
N ALA A 51 6.87 -6.38 -3.23
CA ALA A 51 7.08 -6.18 -4.66
C ALA A 51 6.22 -5.03 -5.19
N VAL A 52 6.60 -4.48 -6.36
CA VAL A 52 5.74 -3.53 -7.08
C VAL A 52 4.52 -4.27 -7.59
N GLU A 53 3.34 -3.76 -7.27
CA GLU A 53 2.07 -4.32 -7.72
C GLU A 53 1.19 -3.22 -8.33
N ALA A 54 0.28 -3.63 -9.21
CA ALA A 54 -0.73 -2.78 -9.80
C ALA A 54 -1.89 -2.63 -8.81
N ILE A 55 -2.16 -1.41 -8.36
CA ILE A 55 -3.24 -1.14 -7.40
C ILE A 55 -4.53 -0.81 -8.14
N GLU A 56 -4.46 0.12 -9.09
CA GLU A 56 -5.63 0.61 -9.83
C GLU A 56 -5.23 1.10 -11.23
N VAL A 57 -6.20 1.15 -12.13
CA VAL A 57 -6.05 1.78 -13.45
C VAL A 57 -6.71 3.15 -13.39
N ILE A 58 -5.95 4.21 -13.62
CA ILE A 58 -6.42 5.59 -13.52
C ILE A 58 -6.56 6.18 -14.93
N SER A 59 -7.67 6.87 -15.17
CA SER A 59 -7.87 7.66 -16.39
C SER A 59 -6.95 8.87 -16.39
N GLY A 60 -6.19 9.04 -17.46
CA GLY A 60 -5.25 10.12 -17.68
C GLY A 60 -4.01 9.67 -18.46
N PRO A 61 -3.19 10.63 -18.91
CA PRO A 61 -1.90 10.33 -19.51
C PRO A 61 -1.02 9.52 -18.55
N ASP A 62 -0.02 8.81 -19.09
CA ASP A 62 0.93 8.05 -18.29
C ASP A 62 1.59 8.92 -17.22
N ALA A 63 1.53 8.45 -15.97
CA ALA A 63 2.22 9.08 -14.86
C ALA A 63 3.70 8.69 -14.84
N PRO A 64 4.64 9.66 -14.69
CA PRO A 64 6.04 9.36 -14.46
C PRO A 64 6.24 8.53 -13.19
N ARG A 65 7.29 7.71 -13.13
CA ARG A 65 7.58 6.78 -12.02
C ARG A 65 8.74 7.19 -11.11
N ASP A 66 9.26 8.39 -11.34
CA ASP A 66 10.46 8.93 -10.68
C ASP A 66 10.11 10.04 -9.68
N CYS A 67 8.88 10.07 -9.17
CA CYS A 67 8.50 10.98 -8.10
C CYS A 67 9.10 10.52 -6.76
N PRO A 68 9.33 11.45 -5.81
CA PRO A 68 9.71 11.10 -4.45
C PRO A 68 8.75 10.07 -3.85
N ALA A 69 9.29 9.12 -3.09
CA ALA A 69 8.48 8.10 -2.44
C ALA A 69 7.43 8.74 -1.52
N LEU A 70 6.18 8.35 -1.74
CA LEU A 70 5.02 8.84 -1.03
C LEU A 70 4.31 7.67 -0.35
N CYS A 71 3.89 7.90 0.89
CA CYS A 71 3.02 6.98 1.60
C CYS A 71 1.58 7.22 1.16
N VAL A 72 0.90 6.16 0.77
CA VAL A 72 -0.49 6.19 0.33
C VAL A 72 -1.24 5.11 1.08
N THR A 73 -2.27 5.52 1.83
CA THR A 73 -3.19 4.57 2.45
C THR A 73 -4.32 4.26 1.48
N SER A 74 -4.64 2.98 1.30
CA SER A 74 -5.91 2.62 0.69
C SER A 74 -7.04 3.14 1.57
N GLY A 75 -8.12 3.61 0.96
CA GLY A 75 -9.36 3.87 1.68
C GLY A 75 -9.73 2.68 2.58
N ARG A 76 -10.44 2.95 3.68
CA ARG A 76 -10.83 1.88 4.62
C ARG A 76 -11.60 0.80 3.87
N LEU A 77 -11.10 -0.43 3.96
CA LEU A 77 -11.79 -1.62 3.48
C LEU A 77 -13.07 -1.85 4.31
N ARG A 78 -13.95 -2.74 3.85
CA ARG A 78 -15.26 -2.99 4.51
C ARG A 78 -15.14 -3.53 5.93
N ASP A 79 -14.00 -4.14 6.26
CA ASP A 79 -13.62 -4.62 7.59
C ASP A 79 -13.01 -3.51 8.48
N GLY A 80 -12.90 -2.28 7.96
CA GLY A 80 -12.31 -1.13 8.64
C GLY A 80 -10.78 -1.09 8.61
N SER A 81 -10.13 -2.07 7.98
CA SER A 81 -8.67 -2.10 7.84
C SER A 81 -8.21 -1.16 6.73
N SER A 82 -7.03 -0.57 6.88
CA SER A 82 -6.34 0.19 5.83
C SER A 82 -5.01 -0.46 5.52
N THR A 83 -4.74 -0.65 4.23
CA THR A 83 -3.44 -1.11 3.75
C THR A 83 -2.61 0.10 3.37
N LEU A 84 -1.33 0.06 3.74
CA LEU A 84 -0.40 1.15 3.48
C LEU A 84 0.52 0.77 2.34
N PHE A 85 0.68 1.69 1.39
CA PHE A 85 1.48 1.50 0.20
C PHE A 85 2.53 2.61 0.10
N VAL A 86 3.68 2.29 -0.48
CA VAL A 86 4.69 3.26 -0.87
C VAL A 86 4.72 3.34 -2.39
N SER A 87 4.45 4.52 -2.94
CA SER A 87 4.43 4.78 -4.37
C SER A 87 5.52 5.77 -4.75
N THR A 88 6.16 5.56 -5.90
CA THR A 88 7.00 6.55 -6.60
C THR A 88 6.33 7.05 -7.88
N THR A 89 5.09 6.62 -8.11
CA THR A 89 4.28 7.07 -9.24
C THR A 89 3.76 8.47 -8.95
N CYS A 90 4.01 9.40 -9.87
CA CYS A 90 3.45 10.75 -9.78
C CYS A 90 1.91 10.69 -9.87
N GLY A 91 1.22 11.69 -9.32
CA GLY A 91 -0.25 11.75 -9.42
C GLY A 91 -0.74 11.80 -10.89
N PRO A 92 -2.04 11.56 -11.14
CA PRO A 92 -3.13 11.44 -10.16
C PRO A 92 -3.09 10.15 -9.32
N HIS A 93 -3.52 10.24 -8.07
CA HIS A 93 -3.63 9.08 -7.17
C HIS A 93 -5.00 8.41 -7.31
N PRO A 94 -5.13 7.12 -6.95
CA PRO A 94 -6.40 6.41 -6.94
C PRO A 94 -7.49 7.13 -6.15
N PHE A 95 -8.76 6.91 -6.51
CA PHE A 95 -9.87 7.57 -5.82
C PHE A 95 -9.94 7.12 -4.35
N GLY A 96 -10.02 8.08 -3.42
CA GLY A 96 -10.07 7.79 -1.98
C GLY A 96 -8.73 7.40 -1.35
N ALA A 97 -7.63 7.47 -2.11
CA ALA A 97 -6.29 7.38 -1.57
C ALA A 97 -5.91 8.67 -0.83
N ASP A 98 -5.35 8.57 0.37
CA ASP A 98 -4.83 9.73 1.11
C ASP A 98 -3.29 9.79 1.01
N PRO A 99 -2.74 10.74 0.25
CA PRO A 99 -1.29 10.92 0.12
C PRO A 99 -0.64 11.68 1.30
N ASN A 100 -1.41 12.19 2.27
CA ASN A 100 -0.94 13.23 3.19
C ASN A 100 -0.19 12.75 4.45
N ARG A 101 0.32 11.51 4.47
CA ARG A 101 1.04 10.93 5.62
C ARG A 101 0.30 11.06 6.96
N THR A 102 -1.03 11.03 6.93
CA THR A 102 -1.86 11.10 8.15
C THR A 102 -1.75 9.83 8.99
N ASP A 103 -1.39 8.70 8.36
CA ASP A 103 -1.17 7.44 9.05
C ASP A 103 0.21 7.43 9.74
N PRO A 104 0.29 7.18 11.06
CA PRO A 104 1.56 7.17 11.79
C PRO A 104 2.54 6.10 11.30
N ARG A 105 2.06 5.07 10.58
CA ARG A 105 2.90 4.01 10.01
C ARG A 105 3.63 4.45 8.73
N CYS A 106 3.33 5.63 8.20
CA CYS A 106 3.95 6.14 6.98
C CYS A 106 5.45 6.36 7.12
N ASP A 107 5.93 6.82 8.28
CA ASP A 107 7.36 7.06 8.50
C ASP A 107 8.15 5.76 8.48
N ASP A 108 7.63 4.71 9.14
CA ASP A 108 8.24 3.37 9.10
C ASP A 108 8.30 2.82 7.67
N ALA A 109 7.22 2.96 6.89
CA ALA A 109 7.14 2.44 5.54
C ALA A 109 8.10 3.16 4.58
N LEU A 110 8.18 4.49 4.69
CA LEU A 110 9.12 5.29 3.91
C LEU A 110 10.57 5.01 4.32
N ALA A 111 10.83 4.78 5.61
CA ALA A 111 12.13 4.36 6.08
C ALA A 111 12.51 2.97 5.53
N ALA A 112 11.59 1.99 5.54
CA ALA A 112 11.82 0.68 4.96
C ALA A 112 12.12 0.76 3.45
N PHE A 113 11.35 1.57 2.72
CA PHE A 113 11.61 1.83 1.31
C PHE A 113 12.98 2.49 1.07
N ALA A 114 13.33 3.51 1.85
CA ALA A 114 14.62 4.20 1.74
C ALA A 114 15.81 3.29 2.07
N ARG A 115 15.63 2.35 3.02
CA ARG A 115 16.61 1.30 3.30
C ARG A 115 16.68 0.25 2.18
N GLY A 116 15.75 0.20 1.23
CA GLY A 116 15.65 -0.87 0.25
C GLY A 116 15.35 -2.22 0.90
N ASP A 117 14.52 -2.21 1.94
CA ASP A 117 14.16 -3.39 2.71
C ASP A 117 12.89 -4.06 2.15
N PHE A 118 13.10 -5.10 1.34
CA PHE A 118 12.03 -5.81 0.66
C PHE A 118 11.58 -7.07 1.38
N CYS A 119 10.27 -7.30 1.39
CA CYS A 119 9.69 -8.52 1.91
C CYS A 119 9.95 -9.70 0.98
N LEU A 120 10.46 -10.79 1.55
CA LEU A 120 10.73 -12.04 0.84
C LEU A 120 9.53 -12.99 0.93
N SER A 121 9.45 -13.92 -0.03
CA SER A 121 8.36 -14.92 -0.10
C SER A 121 8.44 -15.98 0.99
N ASP A 122 9.59 -16.14 1.63
CA ASP A 122 9.83 -17.05 2.76
C ASP A 122 9.37 -16.47 4.11
N GLY A 123 8.79 -15.26 4.11
CA GLY A 123 8.37 -14.57 5.33
C GLY A 123 9.45 -13.64 5.92
N GLY A 124 10.67 -13.64 5.36
CA GLY A 124 11.76 -12.77 5.78
C GLY A 124 11.72 -11.36 5.17
N SER A 125 12.76 -10.60 5.47
CA SER A 125 13.06 -9.29 4.89
C SER A 125 14.51 -9.30 4.40
N THR A 126 14.80 -8.55 3.35
CA THR A 126 16.18 -8.45 2.81
C THR A 126 17.15 -7.72 3.74
N ARG A 127 16.63 -6.87 4.63
CA ARG A 127 17.40 -6.05 5.56
C ARG A 127 16.64 -5.95 6.88
N PRO A 128 16.46 -7.08 7.60
CA PRO A 128 15.66 -7.08 8.80
C PRO A 128 16.27 -6.06 9.75
N LEU A 129 15.41 -5.24 10.37
CA LEU A 129 15.82 -4.58 11.58
C LEU A 129 16.13 -5.71 12.54
N VAL A 130 17.41 -5.99 12.73
CA VAL A 130 17.87 -6.61 13.96
C VAL A 130 17.41 -5.65 15.04
N ASP A 131 16.26 -5.96 15.62
CA ASP A 131 16.01 -5.58 16.99
C ASP A 131 17.24 -6.13 17.70
N ALA A 132 18.14 -5.23 18.11
CA ALA A 132 19.27 -5.59 18.94
C ALA A 132 18.72 -5.92 20.33
N GLY A 133 17.80 -6.89 20.37
CA GLY A 133 17.21 -7.45 21.55
C GLY A 133 18.35 -7.83 22.47
N ALA A 134 18.13 -7.57 23.75
CA ALA A 134 19.09 -7.59 24.83
C ALA A 134 19.79 -8.94 25.07
N ASP A 135 19.72 -9.88 24.14
CA ASP A 135 20.31 -11.22 24.18
C ASP A 135 21.82 -11.22 23.88
N ALA A 136 22.41 -10.08 23.53
CA ALA A 136 23.87 -9.91 23.46
C ALA A 136 24.53 -9.63 24.83
N ALA A 137 23.76 -9.58 25.92
CA ALA A 137 24.29 -9.36 27.28
C ALA A 137 24.59 -10.65 28.06
N ASP A 138 24.27 -11.85 27.54
CA ASP A 138 24.39 -13.11 28.30
C ASP A 138 25.48 -14.07 27.77
N ALA A 139 26.54 -13.51 27.18
CA ALA A 139 27.70 -14.25 26.70
C ALA A 139 29.00 -13.93 27.46
N SER A 140 28.90 -13.43 28.70
CA SER A 140 30.09 -13.14 29.54
C SER A 140 30.25 -14.02 30.78
N ASP A 141 29.29 -14.88 31.14
CA ASP A 141 29.36 -15.64 32.41
C ASP A 141 29.68 -17.14 32.26
N ALA A 142 30.29 -17.55 31.14
CA ALA A 142 30.80 -18.91 30.96
C ALA A 142 32.32 -18.99 31.20
N GLN A 143 32.84 -18.39 32.28
CA GLN A 143 34.17 -18.71 32.82
C GLN A 143 34.35 -18.11 34.22
N SER A 144 33.88 -18.82 35.25
CA SER A 144 34.60 -18.91 36.53
C SER A 144 33.97 -19.98 37.44
N ASP A 145 34.73 -21.07 37.58
CA ASP A 145 35.10 -21.69 38.86
C ASP A 145 34.02 -22.40 39.69
N ASP A 146 33.94 -23.70 39.41
CA ASP A 146 34.10 -24.80 40.38
C ASP A 146 34.66 -24.35 41.76
N ALA A 147 33.78 -24.02 42.71
CA ALA A 147 34.04 -24.15 44.15
C ALA A 147 32.78 -23.91 45.01
N SER A 148 32.37 -24.99 45.68
CA SER A 148 31.99 -24.99 47.10
C SER A 148 30.72 -24.26 47.59
N ASP A 149 29.80 -25.13 48.02
CA ASP A 149 29.23 -25.14 49.36
C ASP A 149 28.07 -24.17 49.67
N ALA A 150 26.89 -24.78 49.73
CA ALA A 150 25.95 -24.71 50.84
C ALA A 150 25.56 -23.33 51.37
N GLN A 151 24.33 -22.91 51.08
CA GLN A 151 23.38 -22.56 52.15
C GLN A 151 21.95 -22.56 51.63
N SER A 152 21.24 -23.61 52.02
CA SER A 152 19.81 -23.56 52.31
C SER A 152 19.55 -22.49 53.37
N ASP A 153 18.44 -21.77 53.22
CA ASP A 153 17.40 -21.57 54.25
C ASP A 153 16.73 -20.18 54.13
N ASP A 154 15.43 -20.25 53.88
CA ASP A 154 14.36 -19.56 54.58
C ASP A 154 14.02 -18.06 54.40
N ALA A 155 12.70 -17.88 54.46
CA ALA A 155 11.91 -16.71 54.83
C ALA A 155 11.74 -15.63 53.75
N ALA A 156 10.58 -15.61 53.07
CA ALA A 156 9.28 -15.12 53.55
C ALA A 156 9.17 -13.59 53.57
N ASP A 157 8.01 -13.15 53.07
CA ASP A 157 7.22 -12.01 53.56
C ASP A 157 7.30 -10.68 52.77
N ALA A 158 6.17 -9.97 52.83
CA ALA A 158 5.77 -8.68 52.23
C ALA A 158 5.22 -8.74 50.79
N ALA A 159 3.92 -8.93 50.56
CA ALA A 159 2.78 -8.05 50.86
C ALA A 159 2.76 -6.74 50.04
N ASP A 160 1.74 -6.67 49.18
CA ASP A 160 0.85 -5.54 48.96
C ASP A 160 1.42 -4.12 48.87
N ALA A 161 1.38 -3.55 47.66
CA ALA A 161 1.10 -2.14 47.47
C ALA A 161 0.29 -1.93 46.18
N GLN A 162 -1.03 -1.95 46.35
CA GLN A 162 -1.96 -1.25 45.45
C GLN A 162 -1.62 0.25 45.47
N SER A 163 -1.63 0.88 44.31
CA SER A 163 -1.75 2.34 44.19
C SER A 163 -2.78 2.60 43.10
N ASP A 164 -4.03 2.61 43.55
CA ASP A 164 -5.13 3.27 42.88
C ASP A 164 -4.83 4.77 42.87
N ASP A 165 -4.52 5.34 41.71
CA ASP A 165 -4.59 6.79 41.52
C ASP A 165 -5.71 7.12 40.54
N ALA A 166 -6.66 7.85 41.13
CA ALA A 166 -7.96 8.18 40.61
C ALA A 166 -7.93 9.34 39.61
N ALA A 167 -8.97 9.34 38.77
CA ALA A 167 -9.72 10.47 38.23
C ALA A 167 -9.10 11.88 38.35
N ASP A 168 -8.93 12.56 37.21
CA ASP A 168 -9.64 13.82 36.95
C ASP A 168 -9.47 14.25 35.49
N ALA A 169 -10.58 14.46 34.78
CA ALA A 169 -10.65 15.33 33.60
C ALA A 169 -12.12 15.51 33.21
N ALA A 170 -12.82 16.31 34.01
CA ALA A 170 -13.92 17.09 33.49
C ALA A 170 -13.35 18.17 32.55
N ASP A 171 -13.80 18.22 31.30
CA ASP A 171 -14.14 19.50 30.66
C ASP A 171 -15.01 19.27 29.41
N ALA A 172 -16.19 19.90 29.41
CA ALA A 172 -17.08 20.07 28.27
C ALA A 172 -16.78 21.46 27.65
N PRO A 173 -17.19 21.79 26.40
CA PRO A 173 -18.60 22.13 26.18
C PRO A 173 -19.17 21.72 24.81
N SER A 174 -20.47 21.45 24.84
CA SER A 174 -21.36 21.40 23.68
C SER A 174 -21.70 22.83 23.27
N ASP A 175 -21.16 23.32 22.16
CA ASP A 175 -21.67 24.51 21.47
C ASP A 175 -21.91 24.19 19.99
N ALA A 176 -23.20 24.21 19.64
CA ALA A 176 -23.68 24.27 18.26
C ALA A 176 -23.44 25.67 17.69
N PRO A 177 -23.52 25.83 16.36
CA PRO A 177 -24.63 26.63 15.86
C PRO A 177 -25.47 25.95 14.77
N ASP A 178 -26.76 26.15 14.95
CA ASP A 178 -27.83 26.22 13.97
C ASP A 178 -27.54 27.35 12.97
N ASP A 179 -27.60 27.10 11.65
CA ASP A 179 -27.77 28.16 10.64
C ASP A 179 -28.18 27.54 9.27
N GLY A 180 -29.45 27.76 8.90
CA GLY A 180 -29.89 27.93 7.49
C GLY A 180 -30.65 26.80 6.82
#